data_AF-A0A1F9X4B1-F1
#
_entry.id   AF-A0A1F9X4B1-F1
#
_cell.length_a   1.000
_cell.length_b   1.000
_cell.length_c   1.000
_cell.angle_alpha   90.00
_cell.angle_beta   90.00
_cell.angle_gamma   90.00
#
_symmetry.space_group_name_H-M   'P 1'
#
loop_
_entity.id
_entity.type
_entity.pdbx_description
1 polymer ?
#
loop_
_entity_poly.entity_id
_entity_poly.type
_entity_poly.pdbx_seq_one_letter_code
_entity_poly.pdbx_strand_id
1 'polypeptide(L)'
;MKNKFKTIICAIFILFLCNIMLFATNDIEPSQIDYFSAGMVLQGHPGNLVELLLVSPDGKKIGYDVKKSTIVNDYDPVRSSYFLDGYYELNAGEIFEEWNNLDFHGKIVNGRYVLNVIGKKTGIYRITMFITGGNIGGSEINGIISSGDIHEIYIDFKLPADKTIIKKAVDFMVLKKEFEHTINEYKNDKELYRNMIKQFDILTTKLNEKEVNSFVILLNNAKNIIEKNGIQKPSFPLPRVADKKGREQMIKWRKYNKWYKKRVVPLDILIKDAKTILDNMLQK
;
A
#
# COMPACT_ATOMS: atom_id res chain seq x y z
N MET A 1 -71.96 25.82 -16.69
CA MET A 1 -71.33 24.61 -16.10
C MET A 1 -70.02 24.19 -16.78
N LYS A 2 -69.88 24.24 -18.11
CA LYS A 2 -68.67 23.78 -18.84
C LYS A 2 -67.36 24.49 -18.48
N ASN A 3 -67.39 25.77 -18.11
CA ASN A 3 -66.16 26.52 -17.76
C ASN A 3 -65.61 26.18 -16.37
N LYS A 4 -66.47 25.93 -15.37
CA LYS A 4 -66.02 25.53 -14.02
C LYS A 4 -65.30 24.18 -14.03
N PHE A 5 -65.75 23.25 -14.87
CA PHE A 5 -65.13 21.93 -15.00
C PHE A 5 -63.73 21.99 -15.63
N LYS A 6 -63.53 22.88 -16.64
CA LYS A 6 -62.20 23.12 -17.22
C LYS A 6 -61.22 23.73 -16.21
N THR A 7 -61.69 24.65 -15.36
CA THR A 7 -60.83 25.26 -14.33
C THR A 7 -60.39 24.24 -13.27
N ILE A 8 -61.28 23.32 -12.87
CA ILE A 8 -60.95 22.25 -11.92
C ILE A 8 -59.95 21.25 -12.52
N ILE A 9 -60.14 20.86 -13.79
CA ILE A 9 -59.19 19.97 -14.47
C ILE A 9 -57.81 20.64 -14.63
N CYS A 10 -57.76 21.92 -14.99
CA CYS A 10 -56.49 22.66 -15.02
C CYS A 10 -55.84 22.74 -13.63
N ALA A 11 -56.61 22.97 -12.57
CA ALA A 11 -56.07 23.02 -11.21
C ALA A 11 -55.52 21.66 -10.76
N ILE A 12 -56.19 20.56 -11.10
CA ILE A 12 -55.70 19.19 -10.83
C ILE A 12 -54.44 18.91 -11.65
N PHE A 13 -54.39 19.33 -12.92
CA PHE A 13 -53.22 19.12 -13.77
C PHE A 13 -52.01 19.95 -13.31
N ILE A 14 -52.24 21.18 -12.83
CA ILE A 14 -51.20 22.02 -12.22
C ILE A 14 -50.74 21.43 -10.89
N LEU A 15 -51.65 20.92 -10.04
CA LEU A 15 -51.27 20.22 -8.80
C LEU A 15 -50.51 18.90 -9.07
N PHE A 16 -50.82 18.22 -10.18
CA PHE A 16 -50.08 17.04 -10.64
C PHE A 16 -48.69 17.42 -11.16
N LEU A 17 -48.57 18.49 -11.95
CA LEU A 17 -47.29 19.03 -12.40
C LEU A 17 -46.43 19.56 -11.25
N CYS A 18 -47.04 20.23 -10.27
CA CYS A 18 -46.35 20.70 -9.06
C CYS A 18 -45.88 19.53 -8.18
N ASN A 19 -46.65 18.43 -8.07
CA ASN A 19 -46.18 17.22 -7.39
C ASN A 19 -45.05 16.53 -8.16
N ILE A 20 -45.12 16.44 -9.50
CA ILE A 20 -44.03 15.90 -10.31
C ILE A 20 -42.76 16.77 -10.15
N MET A 21 -42.89 18.09 -10.07
CA MET A 21 -41.75 18.99 -9.85
C MET A 21 -41.22 18.98 -8.40
N LEU A 22 -42.06 18.71 -7.40
CA LEU A 22 -41.63 18.53 -6.00
C LEU A 22 -40.93 17.19 -5.74
N PHE A 23 -41.13 16.18 -6.60
CA PHE A 23 -40.30 14.98 -6.65
C PHE A 23 -39.13 15.08 -7.65
N ALA A 24 -39.02 16.21 -8.36
CA ALA A 24 -37.86 16.58 -9.17
C ALA A 24 -36.98 17.65 -8.48
N THR A 25 -37.15 17.85 -7.16
CA THR A 25 -36.07 18.40 -6.36
C THR A 25 -34.97 17.36 -6.37
N ASN A 26 -33.95 17.65 -7.17
CA ASN A 26 -32.64 17.01 -7.22
C ASN A 26 -32.36 16.24 -5.91
N ASP A 27 -32.75 14.97 -5.87
CA ASP A 27 -31.81 13.96 -5.48
C ASP A 27 -30.64 14.24 -6.41
N ILE A 28 -29.68 15.00 -5.90
CA ILE A 28 -28.30 14.82 -6.27
C ILE A 28 -28.07 13.36 -5.87
N GLU A 29 -28.45 12.43 -6.76
CA GLU A 29 -27.82 11.13 -6.81
C GLU A 29 -26.35 11.48 -6.69
N PRO A 30 -25.66 11.03 -5.62
CA PRO A 30 -24.26 11.37 -5.44
C PRO A 30 -23.60 11.01 -6.76
N SER A 31 -23.24 12.06 -7.49
CA SER A 31 -22.80 12.01 -8.87
C SER A 31 -21.85 10.85 -8.96
N GLN A 32 -22.18 9.91 -9.85
CA GLN A 32 -21.33 8.81 -10.27
C GLN A 32 -19.88 9.23 -10.07
N ILE A 33 -19.24 8.66 -9.04
CA ILE A 33 -17.82 8.89 -8.79
C ILE A 33 -17.13 8.07 -9.87
N ASP A 34 -17.06 8.72 -11.02
CA ASP A 34 -16.45 8.28 -12.23
C ASP A 34 -14.93 8.31 -12.03
N TYR A 35 -14.31 7.20 -12.41
CA TYR A 35 -12.87 6.96 -12.52
C TYR A 35 -12.08 6.88 -11.20
N PHE A 36 -11.78 5.64 -10.83
CA PHE A 36 -10.87 5.33 -9.74
C PHE A 36 -9.53 4.93 -10.33
N SER A 37 -8.57 5.87 -10.38
CA SER A 37 -7.18 5.50 -10.63
C SER A 37 -6.62 4.89 -9.36
N ALA A 38 -6.65 3.56 -9.23
CA ALA A 38 -5.74 2.93 -8.29
C ALA A 38 -4.34 3.08 -8.89
N GLY A 39 -3.54 3.94 -8.26
CA GLY A 39 -2.16 4.22 -8.64
C GLY A 39 -1.23 3.66 -7.59
N MET A 40 -0.50 2.60 -7.89
CA MET A 40 0.45 2.01 -6.94
C MET A 40 1.88 2.44 -7.19
N VAL A 41 2.46 3.18 -6.24
CA VAL A 41 3.85 3.67 -6.33
C VAL A 41 4.79 2.72 -5.59
N LEU A 42 5.60 1.97 -6.37
CA LEU A 42 6.68 1.09 -5.91
C LEU A 42 7.97 1.91 -5.70
N GLN A 43 8.72 1.65 -4.63
CA GLN A 43 10.12 2.12 -4.51
C GLN A 43 10.99 0.98 -3.95
N GLY A 44 11.66 0.29 -4.87
CA GLY A 44 12.64 -0.76 -4.62
C GLY A 44 13.33 -1.13 -5.94
N HIS A 45 14.63 -0.87 -6.08
CA HIS A 45 15.35 -0.99 -7.36
C HIS A 45 16.05 -2.35 -7.59
N PRO A 46 16.09 -2.89 -8.84
CA PRO A 46 15.16 -2.65 -9.96
C PRO A 46 14.55 -3.94 -10.57
N GLY A 47 13.31 -3.79 -11.03
CA GLY A 47 12.66 -4.59 -12.07
C GLY A 47 12.06 -5.92 -11.60
N ASN A 48 10.74 -6.05 -11.68
CA ASN A 48 10.01 -7.31 -11.45
C ASN A 48 10.01 -7.80 -9.99
N LEU A 49 9.88 -6.93 -8.98
CA LEU A 49 9.85 -7.41 -7.59
C LEU A 49 8.50 -8.04 -7.23
N VAL A 50 7.37 -7.43 -7.63
CA VAL A 50 6.04 -7.88 -7.22
C VAL A 50 4.98 -7.80 -8.32
N GLU A 51 4.01 -8.71 -8.29
CA GLU A 51 2.73 -8.64 -8.99
C GLU A 51 1.60 -8.34 -8.01
N LEU A 52 0.48 -7.85 -8.54
CA LEU A 52 -0.70 -7.52 -7.74
C LEU A 52 -1.93 -8.30 -8.19
N LEU A 53 -2.73 -8.72 -7.24
CA LEU A 53 -4.06 -9.29 -7.49
C LEU A 53 -5.05 -8.76 -6.45
N LEU A 54 -5.98 -7.92 -6.89
CA LEU A 54 -7.08 -7.45 -6.07
C LEU A 54 -8.25 -8.45 -6.15
N VAL A 55 -8.76 -8.82 -4.99
CA VAL A 55 -9.94 -9.66 -4.82
C VAL A 55 -10.99 -8.88 -4.05
N SER A 56 -12.20 -8.82 -4.58
CA SER A 56 -13.33 -8.10 -3.98
C SER A 56 -14.12 -8.91 -2.97
N PRO A 57 -15.04 -8.27 -2.21
CA PRO A 57 -15.92 -8.97 -1.27
C PRO A 57 -16.75 -10.09 -1.90
N ASP A 58 -17.15 -9.95 -3.17
CA ASP A 58 -17.90 -10.95 -3.94
C ASP A 58 -16.99 -11.99 -4.66
N GLY A 59 -15.67 -11.92 -4.44
CA GLY A 59 -14.70 -12.89 -4.94
C GLY A 59 -14.21 -12.65 -6.38
N LYS A 60 -14.67 -11.60 -7.04
CA LYS A 60 -14.16 -11.20 -8.37
C LYS A 60 -12.72 -10.73 -8.28
N LYS A 61 -11.94 -11.03 -9.31
CA LYS A 61 -10.52 -10.77 -9.33
C LYS A 61 -10.13 -9.79 -10.43
N ILE A 62 -9.10 -9.01 -10.13
CA ILE A 62 -8.37 -8.23 -11.13
C ILE A 62 -6.88 -8.20 -10.82
N GLY A 63 -6.04 -8.34 -11.85
CA GLY A 63 -4.58 -8.36 -11.73
C GLY A 63 -3.97 -9.71 -12.10
N TYR A 64 -2.80 -10.06 -11.57
CA TYR A 64 -2.08 -11.28 -11.91
C TYR A 64 -2.45 -12.46 -10.98
N ASP A 65 -3.17 -13.47 -11.49
CA ASP A 65 -3.50 -14.67 -10.73
C ASP A 65 -2.36 -15.70 -10.86
N VAL A 66 -1.59 -15.89 -9.77
CA VAL A 66 -0.46 -16.85 -9.72
C VAL A 66 -0.88 -18.27 -10.07
N LYS A 67 -2.07 -18.72 -9.61
CA LYS A 67 -2.52 -20.11 -9.80
C LYS A 67 -2.76 -20.40 -11.28
N LYS A 68 -3.25 -19.40 -12.01
CA LYS A 68 -3.49 -19.49 -13.46
C LYS A 68 -2.31 -18.98 -14.30
N SER A 69 -1.33 -18.32 -13.67
CA SER A 69 -0.21 -17.65 -14.31
C SER A 69 -0.66 -16.69 -15.43
N THR A 70 -1.77 -15.98 -15.22
CA THR A 70 -2.36 -15.06 -16.21
C THR A 70 -2.92 -13.82 -15.54
N ILE A 71 -3.04 -12.75 -16.32
CA ILE A 71 -3.85 -11.59 -15.95
C ILE A 71 -5.31 -12.00 -15.99
N VAL A 72 -6.04 -11.69 -14.93
CA VAL A 72 -7.49 -11.87 -14.82
C VAL A 72 -8.15 -10.51 -14.69
N ASN A 73 -9.33 -10.36 -15.30
CA ASN A 73 -10.21 -9.23 -15.10
C ASN A 73 -11.65 -9.71 -15.17
N ASP A 74 -12.24 -9.99 -14.00
CA ASP A 74 -13.64 -10.43 -13.89
C ASP A 74 -14.63 -9.24 -13.94
N TYR A 75 -14.16 -8.03 -14.24
CA TYR A 75 -14.92 -6.79 -14.29
C TYR A 75 -15.07 -6.28 -15.73
N ASP A 76 -16.04 -6.86 -16.44
CA ASP A 76 -16.43 -6.44 -17.79
C ASP A 76 -17.62 -5.43 -17.71
N PRO A 77 -17.66 -4.30 -18.45
CA PRO A 77 -16.71 -3.76 -19.42
C PRO A 77 -15.95 -2.55 -18.89
N VAL A 78 -15.33 -2.67 -17.71
CA VAL A 78 -14.67 -1.52 -17.09
C VAL A 78 -13.22 -1.40 -17.57
N ARG A 79 -12.77 -0.16 -17.83
CA ARG A 79 -11.41 0.22 -18.29
C ARG A 79 -10.32 -0.04 -17.25
N SER A 80 -10.45 -1.11 -16.48
CA SER A 80 -9.45 -1.51 -15.51
C SER A 80 -8.23 -2.06 -16.25
N SER A 81 -7.07 -1.50 -15.93
CA SER A 81 -5.82 -1.84 -16.60
C SER A 81 -4.84 -2.40 -15.58
N TYR A 82 -4.24 -3.52 -15.94
CA TYR A 82 -3.05 -4.04 -15.28
C TYR A 82 -1.89 -3.70 -16.21
N PHE A 83 -0.88 -3.01 -15.69
CA PHE A 83 0.26 -2.42 -16.42
C PHE A 83 -0.04 -1.10 -17.14
N LEU A 84 0.37 0.00 -16.50
CA LEU A 84 0.80 1.20 -17.21
C LEU A 84 2.29 1.35 -16.95
N ASP A 85 3.12 1.07 -17.96
CA ASP A 85 4.52 1.49 -17.93
C ASP A 85 4.53 3.02 -17.83
N GLY A 86 4.75 3.54 -16.62
CA GLY A 86 4.83 4.96 -16.36
C GLY A 86 6.26 5.35 -16.07
N TYR A 87 6.75 6.38 -16.75
CA TYR A 87 8.03 7.01 -16.48
C TYR A 87 7.77 8.26 -15.64
N TYR A 88 8.31 8.33 -14.43
CA TYR A 88 8.30 9.57 -13.65
C TYR A 88 9.60 10.35 -13.89
N GLU A 89 9.55 11.41 -14.69
CA GLU A 89 10.68 12.34 -14.85
C GLU A 89 10.69 13.37 -13.71
N LEU A 90 11.68 13.28 -12.82
CA LEU A 90 12.06 14.40 -11.95
C LEU A 90 13.23 15.14 -12.58
N ASN A 91 12.97 16.23 -13.32
CA ASN A 91 13.83 17.39 -13.59
C ASN A 91 15.39 17.23 -13.59
N ALA A 92 15.94 16.09 -14.03
CA ALA A 92 17.39 15.85 -14.03
C ALA A 92 17.88 14.79 -15.04
N GLY A 93 17.01 14.31 -15.94
CA GLY A 93 17.44 13.45 -17.06
C GLY A 93 17.86 12.02 -16.70
N GLU A 94 17.46 11.50 -15.53
CA GLU A 94 17.59 10.07 -15.22
C GLU A 94 16.17 9.45 -15.21
N ILE A 95 15.92 8.50 -16.11
CA ILE A 95 14.71 7.67 -16.11
C ILE A 95 14.80 6.75 -14.89
N PHE A 96 13.86 6.88 -13.95
CA PHE A 96 13.82 6.04 -12.76
C PHE A 96 12.46 5.32 -12.67
N GLU A 97 12.53 3.99 -12.87
CA GLU A 97 11.62 2.95 -12.37
C GLU A 97 10.40 2.60 -13.21
N GLU A 98 10.38 1.37 -13.71
CA GLU A 98 9.17 0.65 -14.10
C GLU A 98 8.37 0.31 -12.83
N TRP A 99 7.10 0.69 -12.80
CA TRP A 99 6.15 0.32 -11.75
C TRP A 99 5.03 -0.58 -12.29
N ASN A 100 4.57 -1.55 -11.49
CA ASN A 100 3.37 -2.30 -11.81
C ASN A 100 2.18 -1.57 -11.21
N ASN A 101 1.35 -0.95 -12.06
CA ASN A 101 0.10 -0.36 -11.61
C ASN A 101 -1.06 -1.34 -11.80
N LEU A 102 -1.92 -1.46 -10.79
CA LEU A 102 -3.23 -2.08 -10.90
C LEU A 102 -4.24 -0.97 -10.76
N ASP A 103 -4.89 -0.66 -11.87
CA ASP A 103 -5.94 0.33 -11.93
C ASP A 103 -7.31 -0.36 -11.98
N PHE A 104 -8.11 -0.19 -10.93
CA PHE A 104 -9.43 -0.78 -10.82
C PHE A 104 -10.51 0.27 -10.98
N HIS A 105 -11.19 0.21 -12.12
CA HIS A 105 -12.41 0.96 -12.38
C HIS A 105 -13.58 0.00 -12.16
N GLY A 106 -14.54 0.38 -11.32
CA GLY A 106 -15.73 -0.43 -11.07
C GLY A 106 -16.54 0.09 -9.91
N LYS A 107 -17.76 -0.42 -9.75
CA LYS A 107 -18.60 -0.09 -8.58
C LYS A 107 -17.96 -0.71 -7.33
N ILE A 108 -17.31 0.13 -6.51
CA ILE A 108 -16.79 -0.28 -5.20
C ILE A 108 -17.99 -0.44 -4.25
N VAL A 109 -18.03 -1.57 -3.55
CA VAL A 109 -19.07 -1.89 -2.56
C VAL A 109 -18.46 -1.97 -1.18
N ASN A 110 -19.25 -1.70 -0.14
CA ASN A 110 -18.79 -1.89 1.24
C ASN A 110 -18.39 -3.36 1.47
N GLY A 111 -17.25 -3.56 2.11
CA GLY A 111 -16.74 -4.89 2.43
C GLY A 111 -15.22 -4.95 2.47
N ARG A 112 -14.70 -6.15 2.74
CA ARG A 112 -13.27 -6.41 2.74
C ARG A 112 -12.79 -6.80 1.35
N TYR A 113 -11.89 -5.99 0.81
CA TYR A 113 -11.06 -6.37 -0.34
C TYR A 113 -9.73 -6.93 0.18
N VAL A 114 -9.13 -7.81 -0.62
CA VAL A 114 -7.80 -8.36 -0.36
C VAL A 114 -6.92 -8.05 -1.56
N LEU A 115 -5.88 -7.26 -1.34
CA LEU A 115 -4.82 -7.05 -2.30
C LEU A 115 -3.68 -8.03 -1.99
N ASN A 116 -3.49 -9.01 -2.87
CA ASN A 116 -2.37 -9.92 -2.82
C ASN A 116 -1.16 -9.29 -3.51
N VAL A 117 -0.05 -9.25 -2.78
CA VAL A 117 1.27 -8.85 -3.25
C VAL A 117 2.07 -10.12 -3.47
N ILE A 118 2.45 -10.38 -4.71
CA ILE A 118 3.10 -11.63 -5.10
C ILE A 118 4.54 -11.35 -5.45
N GLY A 119 5.50 -11.98 -4.78
CA GLY A 119 6.92 -11.80 -5.09
C GLY A 119 7.28 -12.44 -6.41
N LYS A 120 7.68 -11.66 -7.41
CA LYS A 120 8.38 -12.17 -8.60
C LYS A 120 9.85 -12.41 -8.30
N LYS A 121 10.45 -11.56 -7.46
CA LYS A 121 11.83 -11.63 -6.99
C LYS A 121 11.88 -11.31 -5.51
N THR A 122 12.99 -11.64 -4.87
CA THR A 122 13.22 -11.32 -3.46
C THR A 122 13.68 -9.88 -3.28
N GLY A 123 13.04 -9.12 -2.39
CA GLY A 123 13.45 -7.77 -2.04
C GLY A 123 12.45 -7.01 -1.16
N ILE A 124 12.70 -5.71 -0.99
CA ILE A 124 11.79 -4.80 -0.28
C ILE A 124 10.77 -4.28 -1.28
N TYR A 125 9.48 -4.31 -0.91
CA TYR A 125 8.41 -3.70 -1.67
C TYR A 125 7.79 -2.53 -0.89
N ARG A 126 7.25 -1.58 -1.65
CA ARG A 126 6.47 -0.45 -1.17
C ARG A 126 5.20 -0.37 -2.00
N ILE A 127 4.05 -0.31 -1.36
CA ILE A 127 2.76 -0.19 -2.01
C ILE A 127 2.13 1.11 -1.53
N THR A 128 1.83 1.99 -2.47
CA THR A 128 1.07 3.21 -2.18
C THR A 128 -0.34 2.99 -2.73
N MET A 129 -1.37 3.21 -1.94
CA MET A 129 -2.76 3.04 -2.37
C MET A 129 -3.50 4.36 -2.29
N PHE A 130 -4.22 4.68 -3.37
CA PHE A 130 -5.13 5.82 -3.42
C PHE A 130 -6.53 5.29 -3.73
N ILE A 131 -7.53 5.83 -3.04
CA ILE A 131 -8.94 5.58 -3.29
C ILE A 131 -9.55 6.96 -3.57
N THR A 132 -9.94 7.22 -4.81
CA THR A 132 -10.59 8.48 -5.18
C THR A 132 -12.03 8.51 -4.65
N GLY A 133 -12.74 9.64 -4.66
CA GLY A 133 -14.14 9.70 -4.17
C GLY A 133 -14.34 9.79 -2.65
N GLY A 134 -13.28 9.74 -1.86
CA GLY A 134 -13.23 10.28 -0.51
C GLY A 134 -11.79 10.70 -0.19
N ASN A 135 -11.60 11.62 0.75
CA ASN A 135 -10.28 12.17 1.09
C ASN A 135 -9.38 11.17 1.84
N ILE A 136 -9.11 10.00 1.27
CA ILE A 136 -8.03 9.13 1.77
C ILE A 136 -6.75 9.56 1.06
N GLY A 137 -5.92 10.34 1.76
CA GLY A 137 -4.53 10.56 1.37
C GLY A 137 -3.80 9.22 1.27
N GLY A 138 -2.90 9.10 0.29
CA GLY A 138 -2.28 7.82 -0.07
C GLY A 138 -1.75 7.04 1.14
N SER A 139 -2.19 5.79 1.28
CA SER A 139 -1.69 4.89 2.32
C SER A 139 -0.47 4.13 1.80
N GLU A 140 0.63 4.18 2.54
CA GLU A 140 1.87 3.46 2.22
C GLU A 140 2.03 2.21 3.09
N ILE A 141 2.13 1.05 2.44
CA ILE A 141 2.44 -0.23 3.06
C ILE A 141 3.78 -0.73 2.51
N ASN A 142 4.72 -1.02 3.41
CA ASN A 142 6.02 -1.58 3.08
C ASN A 142 6.11 -3.02 3.57
N GLY A 143 6.95 -3.81 2.92
CA GLY A 143 7.25 -5.18 3.35
C GLY A 143 8.49 -5.73 2.67
N ILE A 144 8.88 -6.93 3.10
CA ILE A 144 9.98 -7.68 2.51
C ILE A 144 9.37 -8.95 1.95
N ILE A 145 9.63 -9.29 0.69
CA ILE A 145 8.99 -10.43 0.04
C ILE A 145 10.03 -11.29 -0.66
N SER A 146 9.83 -12.61 -0.65
CA SER A 146 10.63 -13.53 -1.45
C SER A 146 9.96 -13.85 -2.78
N SER A 147 10.73 -14.32 -3.76
CA SER A 147 10.14 -14.88 -4.97
C SER A 147 9.17 -16.03 -4.63
N GLY A 148 7.96 -15.97 -5.20
CA GLY A 148 6.86 -16.91 -4.96
C GLY A 148 6.03 -16.64 -3.71
N ASP A 149 6.46 -15.76 -2.80
CA ASP A 149 5.66 -15.44 -1.61
C ASP A 149 4.42 -14.62 -1.98
N ILE A 150 3.35 -14.78 -1.20
CA ILE A 150 2.11 -13.99 -1.30
C ILE A 150 1.88 -13.32 0.03
N HIS A 151 1.88 -11.99 0.04
CA HIS A 151 1.53 -11.17 1.19
C HIS A 151 0.16 -10.54 0.96
N GLU A 152 -0.69 -10.51 1.99
CA GLU A 152 -2.02 -9.94 1.88
C GLU A 152 -2.07 -8.53 2.48
N ILE A 153 -2.81 -7.64 1.83
CA ILE A 153 -3.21 -6.34 2.36
C ILE A 153 -4.73 -6.32 2.41
N TYR A 154 -5.28 -6.13 3.60
CA TYR A 154 -6.72 -6.00 3.80
C TYR A 154 -7.13 -4.54 3.67
N ILE A 155 -8.15 -4.32 2.84
CA ILE A 155 -8.78 -3.04 2.61
C ILE A 155 -10.23 -3.21 3.08
N ASP A 156 -10.50 -2.81 4.32
CA ASP A 156 -11.84 -2.82 4.91
C ASP A 156 -12.58 -1.55 4.45
N PHE A 157 -13.10 -1.58 3.22
CA PHE A 157 -13.74 -0.44 2.58
C PHE A 157 -15.13 -0.17 3.15
N LYS A 158 -15.38 1.11 3.47
CA LYS A 158 -16.68 1.61 3.90
C LYS A 158 -16.93 2.98 3.29
N LEU A 159 -18.18 3.27 2.94
CA LEU A 159 -18.64 4.60 2.58
C LEU A 159 -19.10 5.38 3.82
N PRO A 160 -18.75 6.68 3.96
CA PRO A 160 -17.79 7.43 3.12
C PRO A 160 -16.35 6.90 3.25
N ALA A 161 -15.56 7.06 2.17
CA ALA A 161 -14.29 6.34 2.01
C ALA A 161 -13.25 6.64 3.10
N ASP A 162 -13.31 7.80 3.75
CA ASP A 162 -12.47 8.19 4.89
C ASP A 162 -12.56 7.21 6.09
N LYS A 163 -13.61 6.37 6.15
CA LYS A 163 -13.75 5.28 7.14
C LYS A 163 -13.06 3.97 6.74
N THR A 164 -12.41 3.93 5.58
CA THR A 164 -11.71 2.75 5.09
C THR A 164 -10.45 2.52 5.90
N ILE A 165 -10.27 1.28 6.35
CA ILE A 165 -9.07 0.86 7.06
C ILE A 165 -8.23 0.02 6.11
N ILE A 166 -6.95 0.39 5.97
CA ILE A 166 -6.00 -0.37 5.18
C ILE A 166 -4.91 -0.91 6.10
N LYS A 167 -4.69 -2.22 6.07
CA LYS A 167 -3.70 -2.88 6.91
C LYS A 167 -3.01 -4.03 6.17
N LYS A 168 -1.71 -4.18 6.41
CA LYS A 168 -0.98 -5.38 6.00
C LYS A 168 -1.42 -6.54 6.90
N ALA A 169 -1.73 -7.69 6.31
CA ALA A 169 -1.89 -8.92 7.06
C ALA A 169 -0.50 -9.40 7.49
N VAL A 170 -0.23 -9.37 8.78
CA VAL A 170 1.05 -9.81 9.35
C VAL A 170 0.79 -10.86 10.41
N ASP A 171 1.43 -12.01 10.24
CA ASP A 171 1.49 -13.07 11.22
C ASP A 171 2.94 -13.47 11.49
N PHE A 172 3.13 -14.43 12.40
CA PHE A 172 4.46 -14.89 12.77
C PHE A 172 5.21 -15.56 11.61
N MET A 173 4.52 -16.23 10.70
CA MET A 173 5.14 -16.89 9.55
C MET A 173 5.67 -15.87 8.54
N VAL A 174 4.90 -14.80 8.28
CA VAL A 174 5.34 -13.66 7.47
C VAL A 174 6.55 -13.00 8.13
N LEU A 175 6.47 -12.64 9.41
CA LEU A 175 7.59 -12.03 10.15
C LEU A 175 8.85 -12.90 10.09
N LYS A 176 8.70 -14.23 10.22
CA LYS A 176 9.81 -15.18 10.11
C LYS A 176 10.53 -15.10 8.77
N LYS A 177 9.78 -15.16 7.67
CA LYS A 177 10.36 -15.07 6.32
C LYS A 177 11.06 -13.73 6.11
N GLU A 178 10.44 -12.63 6.52
CA GLU A 178 11.04 -11.30 6.41
C GLU A 178 12.32 -11.17 7.26
N PHE A 179 12.35 -11.77 8.45
CA PHE A 179 13.51 -11.80 9.33
C PHE A 179 14.66 -12.61 8.70
N GLU A 180 14.38 -13.83 8.24
CA GLU A 180 15.36 -14.70 7.58
C GLU A 180 15.97 -14.03 6.34
N HIS A 181 15.18 -13.24 5.60
CA HIS A 181 15.70 -12.43 4.52
C HIS A 181 16.64 -11.34 5.01
N THR A 182 16.19 -10.57 6.00
CA THR A 182 16.92 -9.40 6.52
C THR A 182 18.23 -9.77 7.20
N ILE A 183 18.22 -10.81 8.03
CA ILE A 183 19.36 -11.22 8.86
C ILE A 183 20.59 -11.61 8.02
N ASN A 184 20.37 -12.15 6.82
CA ASN A 184 21.44 -12.58 5.91
C ASN A 184 22.37 -11.43 5.50
N GLU A 185 21.84 -10.20 5.39
CA GLU A 185 22.64 -9.02 5.07
C GLU A 185 23.62 -8.64 6.21
N TYR A 186 23.39 -9.13 7.43
CA TYR A 186 24.21 -8.85 8.62
C TYR A 186 25.20 -9.96 8.96
N LYS A 187 25.36 -10.99 8.12
CA LYS A 187 26.31 -12.10 8.35
C LYS A 187 27.76 -11.66 8.66
N ASN A 188 28.17 -10.51 8.13
CA ASN A 188 29.51 -9.97 8.36
C ASN A 188 29.69 -9.38 9.78
N ASP A 189 28.61 -9.02 10.46
CA ASP A 189 28.60 -8.61 11.88
C ASP A 189 28.21 -9.81 12.74
N LYS A 190 29.19 -10.62 13.12
CA LYS A 190 28.98 -11.93 13.76
C LYS A 190 28.24 -11.83 15.10
N GLU A 191 28.47 -10.78 15.88
CA GLU A 191 27.85 -10.62 17.19
C GLU A 191 26.37 -10.23 17.04
N LEU A 192 26.09 -9.21 16.23
CA LEU A 192 24.72 -8.78 15.96
C LEU A 192 23.88 -9.90 15.32
N TYR A 193 24.47 -10.58 14.33
CA TYR A 193 23.85 -11.71 13.65
C TYR A 193 23.47 -12.84 14.63
N ARG A 194 24.40 -13.24 15.52
CA ARG A 194 24.15 -14.28 16.53
C ARG A 194 23.07 -13.87 17.52
N ASN A 195 23.09 -12.62 17.99
CA ASN A 195 22.11 -12.13 18.96
C ASN A 195 20.70 -12.08 18.35
N MET A 196 20.57 -11.63 17.11
CA MET A 196 19.30 -11.62 16.38
C MET A 196 18.76 -13.02 16.12
N ILE A 197 19.59 -13.97 15.67
CA ILE A 197 19.17 -15.36 15.50
C ILE A 197 18.70 -15.95 16.82
N LYS A 198 19.47 -15.79 17.90
CA LYS A 198 19.12 -16.35 19.20
C LYS A 198 17.77 -15.82 19.70
N GLN A 199 17.50 -14.52 19.59
CA GLN A 199 16.20 -13.97 19.99
C GLN A 199 15.07 -14.45 19.08
N PHE A 200 15.34 -14.60 17.78
CA PHE A 200 14.36 -15.13 16.86
C PHE A 200 14.04 -16.62 17.12
N ASP A 201 15.03 -17.43 17.47
CA ASP A 201 14.82 -18.83 17.87
C ASP A 201 13.95 -18.93 19.13
N ILE A 202 14.18 -18.05 20.11
CA ILE A 202 13.34 -17.96 21.32
C ILE A 202 11.89 -17.63 20.94
N LEU A 203 11.68 -16.65 20.07
CA LEU A 203 10.36 -16.29 19.55
C LEU A 203 9.65 -17.48 18.88
N THR A 204 10.37 -18.23 18.04
CA THR A 204 9.79 -19.39 17.33
C THR A 204 9.37 -20.52 18.27
N THR A 205 10.04 -20.64 19.42
CA THR A 205 9.75 -21.66 20.43
C THR A 205 8.61 -21.22 21.35
N LYS A 206 8.49 -19.92 21.63
CA LYS A 206 7.54 -19.40 22.62
C LYS A 206 6.96 -18.04 22.18
N LEU A 207 5.97 -18.07 21.30
CA LEU A 207 5.28 -16.86 20.86
C LEU A 207 4.36 -16.31 21.96
N ASN A 208 4.81 -15.28 22.68
CA ASN A 208 4.01 -14.52 23.64
C ASN A 208 4.42 -13.04 23.62
N GLU A 209 3.60 -12.19 24.25
CA GLU A 209 3.78 -10.74 24.28
C GLU A 209 5.19 -10.31 24.72
N LYS A 210 5.73 -10.93 25.78
CA LYS A 210 7.06 -10.61 26.31
C LYS A 210 8.16 -10.89 25.30
N GLU A 211 8.09 -12.01 24.59
CA GLU A 211 9.11 -12.37 23.61
C GLU A 211 9.04 -11.47 22.37
N VAL A 212 7.82 -11.14 21.90
CA VAL A 212 7.62 -10.19 20.79
C VAL A 212 8.18 -8.81 21.16
N ASN A 213 7.90 -8.33 22.36
CA ASN A 213 8.47 -7.08 22.89
C ASN A 213 10.00 -7.14 22.98
N SER A 214 10.56 -8.24 23.48
CA SER A 214 12.02 -8.44 23.58
C SER A 214 12.69 -8.40 22.21
N PHE A 215 12.04 -8.97 21.19
CA PHE A 215 12.51 -8.92 19.82
C PHE A 215 12.44 -7.50 19.22
N VAL A 216 11.35 -6.76 19.45
CA VAL A 216 11.23 -5.35 19.05
C VAL A 216 12.35 -4.51 19.67
N ILE A 217 12.66 -4.71 20.96
CA ILE A 217 13.77 -4.02 21.64
C ILE A 217 15.10 -4.37 20.97
N LEU A 218 15.35 -5.64 20.68
CA LEU A 218 16.58 -6.06 20.00
C LEU A 218 16.71 -5.40 18.63
N LEU A 219 15.65 -5.38 17.82
CA LEU A 219 15.67 -4.76 16.49
C LEU A 219 15.95 -3.24 16.57
N ASN A 220 15.38 -2.55 17.56
CA ASN A 220 15.67 -1.13 17.78
C ASN A 220 17.14 -0.91 18.19
N ASN A 221 17.68 -1.75 19.07
CA ASN A 221 19.10 -1.68 19.44
C ASN A 221 20.01 -1.94 18.24
N ALA A 222 19.69 -2.94 17.42
CA ALA A 222 20.38 -3.24 16.17
C ALA A 222 20.39 -2.02 15.24
N LYS A 223 19.22 -1.42 15.00
CA LYS A 223 19.07 -0.20 14.20
C LYS A 223 19.96 0.93 14.71
N ASN A 224 19.91 1.21 16.02
CA ASN A 224 20.71 2.28 16.63
C ASN A 224 22.22 2.05 16.46
N ILE A 225 22.69 0.82 16.64
CA ILE A 225 24.11 0.46 16.44
C ILE A 225 24.51 0.69 14.97
N ILE A 226 23.69 0.26 14.02
CA ILE A 226 23.93 0.41 12.59
C ILE A 226 23.95 1.88 12.18
N GLU A 227 23.01 2.68 12.68
CA GLU A 227 22.94 4.13 12.42
C GLU A 227 24.15 4.87 13.00
N LYS A 228 24.60 4.49 14.20
CA LYS A 228 25.78 5.09 14.84
C LYS A 228 27.09 4.75 14.11
N ASN A 229 27.27 3.51 13.70
CA ASN A 229 28.50 3.03 13.06
C ASN A 229 28.50 3.19 11.53
N GLY A 230 27.37 3.61 10.96
CA GLY A 230 27.12 3.67 9.53
C GLY A 230 27.48 5.00 8.87
N ILE A 231 26.92 5.19 7.67
CA ILE A 231 27.05 6.46 6.95
C ILE A 231 26.10 7.46 7.59
N GLN A 232 26.67 8.54 8.13
CA GLN A 232 25.88 9.60 8.76
C GLN A 232 25.05 10.35 7.72
N LYS A 233 23.82 10.71 8.13
CA LYS A 233 22.93 11.54 7.31
C LYS A 233 23.64 12.87 7.00
N PRO A 234 23.67 13.33 5.74
CA PRO A 234 24.25 14.62 5.41
C PRO A 234 23.60 15.75 6.22
N SER A 235 24.41 16.65 6.77
CA SER A 235 23.95 17.79 7.59
C SER A 235 23.29 18.92 6.80
N PHE A 236 23.30 18.83 5.47
CA PHE A 236 22.73 19.82 4.55
C PHE A 236 21.50 19.23 3.84
N PRO A 237 20.53 20.08 3.44
CA PRO A 237 19.33 19.61 2.74
C PRO A 237 19.65 18.96 1.40
N LEU A 238 18.71 18.19 0.86
CA LEU A 238 18.83 17.62 -0.49
C LEU A 238 18.95 18.76 -1.52
N PRO A 239 20.05 18.84 -2.29
CA PRO A 239 20.28 19.98 -3.18
C PRO A 239 19.39 19.92 -4.42
N ARG A 240 18.94 21.08 -4.89
CA ARG A 240 18.37 21.27 -6.24
C ARG A 240 19.55 21.52 -7.19
N VAL A 241 19.71 20.70 -8.23
CA VAL A 241 20.98 20.60 -8.95
C VAL A 241 21.14 21.75 -9.96
N ALA A 242 22.17 22.59 -9.81
CA ALA A 242 22.56 23.60 -10.82
C ALA A 242 24.09 23.83 -10.89
N ASP A 243 24.82 23.71 -9.78
CA ASP A 243 26.26 24.01 -9.70
C ASP A 243 27.12 22.80 -9.26
N LYS A 244 28.45 22.97 -9.24
CA LYS A 244 29.41 21.92 -8.84
C LYS A 244 29.21 21.47 -7.38
N LYS A 245 28.94 22.42 -6.48
CA LYS A 245 28.71 22.16 -5.05
C LYS A 245 27.45 21.33 -4.81
N GLY A 246 26.35 21.64 -5.51
CA GLY A 246 25.12 20.87 -5.49
C GLY A 246 25.31 19.43 -5.97
N ARG A 247 26.13 19.21 -7.01
CA ARG A 247 26.47 17.85 -7.48
C ARG A 247 27.23 17.03 -6.45
N GLU A 248 28.24 17.61 -5.78
CA GLU A 248 28.99 16.93 -4.72
C GLU A 248 28.10 16.59 -3.51
N GLN A 249 27.19 17.50 -3.13
CA GLN A 249 26.19 17.27 -2.10
C GLN A 249 25.20 16.17 -2.49
N MET A 250 24.78 16.10 -3.75
CA MET A 250 23.90 15.06 -4.26
C MET A 250 24.56 13.68 -4.18
N ILE A 251 25.85 13.56 -4.50
CA ILE A 251 26.60 12.29 -4.38
C ILE A 251 26.58 11.78 -2.93
N LYS A 252 26.79 12.67 -1.94
CA LYS A 252 26.72 12.31 -0.52
C LYS A 252 25.32 11.79 -0.12
N TRP A 253 24.26 12.47 -0.57
CA TRP A 253 22.89 12.02 -0.37
C TRP A 253 22.60 10.68 -1.03
N ARG A 254 23.02 10.47 -2.29
CA ARG A 254 22.86 9.20 -3.01
C ARG A 254 23.54 8.05 -2.25
N LYS A 255 24.76 8.28 -1.76
CA LYS A 255 25.52 7.29 -0.98
C LYS A 255 24.80 6.94 0.34
N TYR A 256 24.34 7.96 1.07
CA TYR A 256 23.55 7.76 2.30
C TYR A 256 22.26 7.01 2.03
N ASN A 257 21.44 7.44 1.06
CA ASN A 257 20.15 6.81 0.75
C ASN A 257 20.31 5.35 0.32
N LYS A 258 21.31 5.04 -0.52
CA LYS A 258 21.61 3.66 -0.92
C LYS A 258 21.96 2.79 0.28
N TRP A 259 22.76 3.31 1.20
CA TRP A 259 23.12 2.60 2.44
C TRP A 259 21.92 2.44 3.38
N TYR A 260 21.15 3.51 3.60
CA TYR A 260 19.99 3.54 4.50
C TYR A 260 18.90 2.56 4.03
N LYS A 261 18.54 2.60 2.73
CA LYS A 261 17.59 1.66 2.12
C LYS A 261 18.03 0.20 2.29
N LYS A 262 19.34 -0.06 2.22
CA LYS A 262 19.89 -1.41 2.34
C LYS A 262 20.03 -1.90 3.78
N ARG A 263 20.30 -1.02 4.74
CA ARG A 263 20.75 -1.39 6.10
C ARG A 263 19.79 -1.02 7.23
N VAL A 264 18.90 -0.06 7.01
CA VAL A 264 18.01 0.46 8.06
C VAL A 264 16.55 0.15 7.75
N VAL A 265 16.11 0.39 6.51
CA VAL A 265 14.72 0.14 6.09
C VAL A 265 14.23 -1.29 6.38
N PRO A 266 15.02 -2.37 6.16
CA PRO A 266 14.59 -3.72 6.54
C PRO A 266 14.25 -3.86 8.02
N LEU A 267 15.05 -3.24 8.90
CA LEU A 267 14.81 -3.28 10.35
C LEU A 267 13.56 -2.48 10.73
N ASP A 268 13.34 -1.34 10.09
CA ASP A 268 12.12 -0.54 10.31
C ASP A 268 10.85 -1.33 9.95
N ILE A 269 10.90 -2.09 8.85
CA ILE A 269 9.80 -2.97 8.43
C ILE A 269 9.59 -4.08 9.48
N LEU A 270 10.65 -4.81 9.88
CA LEU A 270 10.53 -5.86 10.90
C LEU A 270 9.99 -5.34 12.24
N ILE A 271 10.42 -4.15 12.67
CA ILE A 271 9.91 -3.51 13.89
C ILE A 271 8.42 -3.22 13.78
N LYS A 272 7.98 -2.66 12.64
CA LYS A 272 6.57 -2.34 12.39
C LYS A 272 5.70 -3.60 12.36
N ASP A 273 6.17 -4.64 11.71
CA ASP A 273 5.46 -5.91 11.57
C ASP A 273 5.37 -6.64 12.91
N ALA A 274 6.45 -6.70 13.69
CA ALA A 274 6.44 -7.26 15.03
C ALA A 274 5.49 -6.51 15.97
N LYS A 275 5.43 -5.18 15.89
CA LYS A 275 4.44 -4.37 16.63
C LYS A 275 3.00 -4.66 16.19
N THR A 276 2.78 -4.88 14.90
CA THR A 276 1.45 -5.25 14.40
C THR A 276 1.00 -6.59 14.96
N ILE A 277 1.90 -7.59 15.08
CA ILE A 277 1.60 -8.86 15.74
C ILE A 277 1.26 -8.62 17.22
N LEU A 278 2.04 -7.79 17.91
CA LEU A 278 1.81 -7.44 19.32
C LEU A 278 0.41 -6.83 19.52
N ASP A 279 0.04 -5.84 18.71
CA ASP A 279 -1.27 -5.19 18.76
C ASP A 279 -2.40 -6.20 18.56
N ASN A 280 -2.23 -7.16 17.64
CA ASN A 280 -3.19 -8.24 17.40
C ASN A 280 -3.29 -9.23 18.59
N MET A 281 -2.22 -9.41 19.37
CA MET A 281 -2.25 -10.24 20.57
C MET A 281 -3.01 -9.59 21.72
N LEU A 282 -2.95 -8.24 21.83
CA LEU A 282 -3.59 -7.46 22.89
C LEU A 282 -5.09 -7.21 22.68
N GLN A 283 -5.59 -7.39 21.45
CA GLN A 283 -7.02 -7.22 21.12
C GLN A 283 -7.88 -8.47 21.42
N LYS A 284 -7.30 -9.51 22.03
CA LYS A 284 -7.99 -10.74 22.46
C LYS A 284 -8.41 -10.66 23.92
#